data_AF-X1SX01-F1
#
_entry.id   AF-X1SX01-F1
#
_cell.length_a   1.000
_cell.length_b   1.000
_cell.length_c   1.000
_cell.angle_alpha   90.00
_cell.angle_beta   90.00
_cell.angle_gamma   90.00
#
_symmetry.space_group_name_H-M   'P 1'
#
loop_
_entity.id
_entity.type
_entity.pdbx_description
1 polymer ?
#
loop_
_entity_poly.entity_id
_entity_poly.type
_entity_poly.pdbx_seq_one_letter_code
_entity_poly.pdbx_strand_id
1 'polypeptide(L)' 'MINRQEVKAIIRRFEEREGIRGVIICDSSGLPIDSNMDIEISEEISAYVTSLIGKGKQVVEALKEGG' A
#
# COMPACT_ATOMS: atom_id res chain seq x y z
N MET A 1 -2.14 1.79 18.12
CA MET A 1 -3.34 1.09 17.59
C MET A 1 -3.89 1.98 16.49
N ILE A 2 -3.97 1.48 15.25
CA ILE A 2 -4.45 2.31 14.12
C ILE A 2 -5.93 2.63 14.32
N ASN A 3 -6.31 3.89 14.10
CA ASN A 3 -7.70 4.32 14.12
C ASN A 3 -8.40 3.87 12.83
N ARG A 4 -9.30 2.89 12.94
CA ARG A 4 -10.05 2.35 11.80
C ARG A 4 -10.90 3.40 11.07
N GLN A 5 -11.34 4.46 11.77
CA GLN A 5 -12.11 5.54 11.14
C GLN A 5 -11.23 6.41 10.22
N GLU A 6 -9.98 6.67 10.63
CA GLU A 6 -9.02 7.41 9.80
C GLU A 6 -8.66 6.63 8.54
N VAL A 7 -8.45 5.32 8.65
CA VAL A 7 -8.20 4.43 7.50
C VAL A 7 -9.36 4.48 6.50
N LYS A 8 -10.60 4.37 6.97
CA LYS A 8 -11.78 4.49 6.09
C LYS A 8 -11.92 5.86 5.43
N ALA A 9 -11.58 6.93 6.15
CA ALA A 9 -11.59 8.28 5.60
C ALA A 9 -10.55 8.45 4.49
N ILE A 10 -9.37 7.84 4.64
CA ILE A 10 -8.32 7.81 3.61
C ILE A 10 -8.83 7.08 2.36
N ILE A 11 -9.40 5.88 2.51
CA ILE A 11 -9.93 5.10 1.39
C ILE A 11 -10.96 5.92 0.59
N ARG A 12 -11.98 6.47 1.27
CA ARG A 12 -13.00 7.31 0.62
C ARG A 12 -12.40 8.49 -0.14
N ARG A 13 -11.46 9.22 0.47
CA ARG A 13 -10.83 10.39 -0.13
C ARG A 13 -10.11 10.09 -1.46
N PHE A 14 -9.57 8.87 -1.61
CA PHE A 14 -8.89 8.47 -2.83
C PHE A 14 -9.82 7.80 -3.83
N GLU A 15 -10.78 7.01 -3.36
CA GLU A 15 -11.80 6.36 -4.21
C GLU A 15 -12.66 7.36 -4.97
N GLU A 16 -12.98 8.51 -4.38
CA GLU A 16 -13.81 9.55 -5.02
C GLU A 16 -13.11 10.26 -6.21
N ARG A 17 -11.82 9.99 -6.47
CA ARG A 17 -11.07 10.64 -7.55
C ARG A 17 -11.27 9.92 -8.87
N GLU A 18 -11.49 10.68 -9.94
CA GLU A 18 -11.61 10.15 -11.29
C GLU A 18 -10.39 9.30 -11.69
N GLY A 19 -10.65 8.11 -12.23
CA GLY A 19 -9.62 7.17 -12.70
C GLY A 19 -9.03 6.25 -11.62
N ILE A 20 -9.37 6.42 -10.34
CA ILE A 20 -8.97 5.47 -9.29
C ILE A 20 -9.83 4.22 -9.35
N ARG A 21 -9.19 3.05 -9.45
CA ARG A 21 -9.86 1.74 -9.53
C ARG A 21 -9.93 0.99 -8.21
N GLY A 22 -9.16 1.43 -7.22
CA GLY A 22 -9.08 0.79 -5.92
C GLY A 22 -7.98 1.41 -5.05
N VAL A 23 -8.12 1.22 -3.75
CA VAL A 23 -7.23 1.72 -2.70
C VAL A 23 -6.96 0.56 -1.76
N ILE A 24 -5.69 0.26 -1.55
CA ILE A 24 -5.23 -0.77 -0.61
C ILE A 24 -4.32 -0.07 0.41
N ILE A 25 -4.61 -0.25 1.70
CA ILE A 25 -3.73 0.14 2.79
C ILE A 25 -3.12 -1.13 3.35
N CYS A 26 -1.80 -1.25 3.31
CA CYS A 26 -1.06 -2.37 3.88
C CYS A 26 0.03 -1.88 4.83
N ASP A 27 0.53 -2.75 5.69
CA ASP A 27 1.69 -2.46 6.53
C ASP A 27 3.01 -2.63 5.75
N SER A 28 4.15 -2.42 6.42
CA SER A 28 5.48 -2.54 5.84
C SER A 28 5.90 -3.98 5.49
N SER A 29 5.17 -4.98 5.97
CA SER A 29 5.36 -6.38 5.58
C SER A 29 4.56 -6.75 4.33
N GLY A 30 3.69 -5.86 3.86
CA GLY A 30 2.79 -6.10 2.74
C GLY A 30 1.48 -6.78 3.13
N LEU A 31 1.15 -6.84 4.43
CA LEU A 31 -0.14 -7.36 4.88
C LEU A 31 -1.22 -6.29 4.70
N PRO A 32 -2.30 -6.54 3.93
CA PRO A 32 -3.42 -5.61 3.82
C PRO A 32 -4.09 -5.36 5.18
N ILE A 33 -4.25 -4.09 5.54
CA ILE A 33 -4.96 -3.61 6.74
C ILE A 33 -6.43 -3.33 6.40
N ASP A 34 -6.68 -2.67 5.26
CA ASP A 34 -8.02 -2.34 4.76
C ASP A 34 -7.96 -2.02 3.25
N SER A 35 -9.05 -2.25 2.53
CA SER A 35 -9.16 -1.97 1.10
C SER A 35 -10.63 -1.88 0.65
N ASN A 36 -10.87 -1.17 -0.46
CA ASN A 36 -12.13 -1.22 -1.19
C ASN A 36 -12.10 -2.18 -2.39
N MET A 37 -11.10 -3.07 -2.45
CA MET A 37 -10.96 -4.10 -3.48
C MET A 37 -11.26 -5.49 -2.89
N ASP A 38 -11.42 -6.48 -3.78
CA ASP A 38 -11.51 -7.88 -3.37
C ASP A 38 -10.27 -8.31 -2.58
N ILE A 39 -10.47 -9.17 -1.59
CA ILE A 39 -9.42 -9.58 -0.64
C ILE A 39 -8.25 -10.24 -1.38
N GLU A 40 -8.53 -11.18 -2.29
CA GLU A 40 -7.51 -11.92 -3.04
C GLU A 40 -6.63 -10.98 -3.89
N ILE A 41 -7.26 -10.02 -4.58
CA ILE A 41 -6.55 -9.02 -5.38
C ILE A 41 -5.71 -8.11 -4.48
N SER A 42 -6.26 -7.72 -3.32
CA SER A 42 -5.55 -6.86 -2.36
C SER A 42 -4.30 -7.55 -1.83
N GLU A 43 -4.39 -8.82 -1.45
CA GLU A 43 -3.27 -9.63 -0.97
C GLU A 43 -2.18 -9.79 -2.04
N GLU A 44 -2.57 -10.11 -3.28
CA GLU A 44 -1.63 -10.29 -4.39
C GLU A 44 -0.88 -8.98 -4.71
N ILE A 45 -1.61 -7.88 -4.86
CA ILE A 45 -1.02 -6.57 -5.19
C ILE A 45 -0.10 -6.10 -4.06
N SER A 46 -0.52 -6.21 -2.80
CA SER A 46 0.31 -5.78 -1.66
C SER A 46 1.62 -6.56 -1.57
N ALA A 47 1.61 -7.86 -1.84
CA ALA A 47 2.83 -8.68 -1.89
C ALA A 47 3.79 -8.21 -3.00
N TYR A 48 3.29 -7.99 -4.21
CA TYR A 48 4.10 -7.53 -5.34
C TYR A 48 4.69 -6.13 -5.12
N VAL A 49 3.88 -5.18 -4.65
CA VAL A 49 4.33 -3.82 -4.38
C VAL A 49 5.39 -3.80 -3.27
N THR A 50 5.21 -4.61 -2.23
CA THR A 50 6.19 -4.72 -1.13
C THR A 50 7.53 -5.27 -1.64
N SER A 51 7.51 -6.30 -2.47
CA SER A 51 8.72 -6.84 -3.11
C SER A 51 9.43 -5.79 -3.96
N LEU A 52 8.68 -5.04 -4.77
CA LEU A 52 9.21 -3.97 -5.63
C LEU A 52 9.87 -2.85 -4.79
N ILE A 53 9.18 -2.38 -3.75
CA ILE A 53 9.73 -1.36 -2.82
C ILE A 53 10.98 -1.89 -2.14
N GLY A 54 10.98 -3.16 -1.70
CA GLY A 54 12.14 -3.81 -1.10
C GLY A 54 13.35 -3.82 -2.03
N LYS A 55 13.16 -4.11 -3.32
CA LYS A 55 14.24 -4.00 -4.32
C LYS A 55 14.70 -2.56 -4.55
N GLY A 56 13.77 -1.60 -4.62
CA GLY A 56 14.11 -0.19 -4.73
C GLY A 56 15.00 0.29 -3.58
N LYS A 57 14.65 -0.08 -2.33
CA LYS A 57 15.46 0.22 -1.14
C LYS A 57 16.87 -0.36 -1.25
N GLN A 58 17.01 -1.63 -1.65
CA GLN A 58 18.30 -2.27 -1.83
C GLN A 58 19.21 -1.51 -2.83
N VAL A 59 18.63 -0.97 -3.91
CA VAL A 59 19.37 -0.17 -4.90
C VAL A 59 19.83 1.16 -4.30
N VAL A 60 18.94 1.89 -3.64
CA VAL A 60 19.27 3.18 -3.00
C VAL A 60 20.35 3.01 -1.93
N GLU A 61 20.24 1.96 -1.11
CA GLU A 61 21.26 1.58 -0.13
C GLU A 61 22.61 1.26 -0.79
N ALA A 62 22.61 0.51 -1.90
CA ALA A 62 23.82 0.19 -2.65
C ALA A 62 24.50 1.44 -3.24
N LEU A 63 23.71 2.46 -3.63
CA LEU A 63 24.20 3.76 -4.07
C LEU A 63 24.69 4.65 -2.92
N LYS A 64 24.45 4.25 -1.65
CA LYS A 64 24.71 5.05 -0.45
C LYS A 64 23.95 6.38 -0.44
N GLU A 65 22.75 6.38 -1.00
CA GLU A 65 21.83 7.52 -1.03
C GLU A 65 20.66 7.31 -0.04
N GLY A 66 19.74 8.29 0.05
CA GLY A 66 18.46 8.13 0.74
C GLY A 66 18.51 8.12 2.28
N GLY A 67 19.49 8.82 2.86
CA GLY A 67 19.63 9.02 4.32
C GLY A 67 18.44 9.69 4.99
#